data_AF-A0AAW5VK49-F1
#
_entry.id   AF-A0AAW5VK49-F1
#
_cell.length_a   1.000
_cell.length_b   1.000
_cell.length_c   1.000
_cell.angle_alpha   90.00
_cell.angle_beta   90.00
_cell.angle_gamma   90.00
#
_symmetry.space_group_name_H-M   'P 1'
#
loop_
_entity.id
_entity.type
_entity.pdbx_description
1 polymer ?
#
loop_
_entity_poly.entity_id
_entity_poly.type
_entity_poly.pdbx_seq_one_letter_code
_entity_poly.pdbx_strand_id
1 'polypeptide(L)'
;MINNKLRLELLVIKENEIYELDGLKFSNSIFLRPIIDEQDILNYEEFLGSVIVLNQLVQSTNNSGKYLIFTCACGIADDSGWELVNVTKTEDSLFWKFTRNNRQYSYKFELSEYIDQIKLIQKKNRKL
;
A
#
# COMPACT_ATOMS: atom_id res chain seq x y z
N MET A 1 3.39 -13.66 17.76
CA MET A 1 3.41 -13.16 16.37
C MET A 1 4.58 -12.22 16.25
N ILE A 2 5.44 -12.43 15.26
CA ILE A 2 6.55 -11.53 14.94
C ILE A 2 5.94 -10.29 14.28
N ASN A 3 6.37 -9.09 14.69
CA ASN A 3 5.97 -7.86 14.01
C ASN A 3 6.69 -7.80 12.65
N ASN A 4 5.94 -7.62 11.58
CA ASN A 4 6.45 -7.30 10.26
C ASN A 4 6.99 -5.86 10.25
N LYS A 5 8.06 -5.63 9.50
CA LYS A 5 8.62 -4.30 9.27
C LYS A 5 8.07 -3.73 7.98
N LEU A 6 7.33 -2.63 8.09
CA LEU A 6 6.89 -1.85 6.93
C LEU A 6 7.94 -0.79 6.60
N ARG A 7 8.31 -0.68 5.33
CA ARG A 7 8.99 0.49 4.76
C ARG A 7 8.22 0.92 3.53
N LEU A 8 7.89 2.20 3.47
CA LEU A 8 7.22 2.77 2.31
C LEU A 8 8.24 3.53 1.45
N GLU A 9 8.20 3.30 0.14
CA GLU A 9 9.06 3.96 -0.83
C GLU A 9 8.25 4.66 -1.93
N LEU A 10 8.81 5.74 -2.48
CA LEU A 10 8.24 6.41 -3.64
C LEU A 10 8.99 5.96 -4.89
N LEU A 11 8.23 5.47 -5.86
CA LEU A 11 8.69 5.31 -7.23
C LEU A 11 8.27 6.56 -8.00
N VAL A 12 9.25 7.40 -8.34
CA VAL A 12 9.03 8.65 -9.08
C VAL A 12 9.30 8.39 -10.55
N ILE A 13 8.29 8.60 -11.39
CA ILE A 13 8.37 8.50 -12.84
C ILE A 13 8.45 9.91 -13.40
N LYS A 14 9.58 10.26 -14.01
CA LYS A 14 9.78 11.60 -14.57
C LYS A 14 8.96 11.79 -15.86
N GLU A 15 8.86 13.04 -16.31
CA GLU A 15 8.15 13.39 -17.55
C GLU A 15 8.73 12.69 -18.80
N ASN A 16 10.05 12.46 -18.82
CA ASN A 16 10.75 11.79 -19.92
C ASN A 16 10.85 10.27 -19.75
N GLU A 17 10.19 9.70 -18.74
CA GLU A 17 10.18 8.27 -18.45
C GLU A 17 8.76 7.71 -18.66
N ILE A 18 8.68 6.46 -19.10
CA ILE A 18 7.41 5.73 -19.21
C ILE A 18 7.47 4.54 -18.27
N TYR A 19 6.50 4.48 -17.36
CA TYR A 19 6.24 3.32 -16.54
C TYR A 19 4.96 2.65 -17.01
N GLU A 20 5.05 1.36 -17.35
CA GLU A 20 3.91 0.57 -17.78
C GLU A 20 3.43 -0.32 -16.63
N LEU A 21 2.14 -0.23 -16.31
CA LEU A 21 1.50 -1.03 -15.28
C LEU A 21 0.11 -1.44 -15.78
N ASP A 22 -0.14 -2.74 -15.87
CA ASP A 22 -1.40 -3.30 -16.36
C ASP A 22 -1.82 -2.76 -17.74
N GLY A 23 -0.86 -2.63 -18.66
CA GLY A 23 -1.07 -2.09 -20.02
C GLY A 23 -1.31 -0.57 -20.08
N LEU A 24 -1.38 0.12 -18.94
CA LEU A 24 -1.47 1.57 -18.84
C LEU A 24 -0.08 2.19 -18.76
N LYS A 25 0.11 3.33 -19.43
CA LYS A 25 1.37 4.08 -19.47
C LYS A 25 1.28 5.33 -18.62
N PHE A 26 2.24 5.47 -17.71
CA PHE A 26 2.34 6.58 -16.79
C PHE A 26 3.65 7.34 -17.03
N SER A 27 3.55 8.66 -17.00
CA SER A 27 4.68 9.60 -16.99
C SER A 27 4.35 10.71 -15.98
N ASN A 28 5.37 11.41 -15.50
CA ASN A 28 5.21 12.48 -14.49
C ASN A 28 4.29 12.06 -13.31
N SER A 29 4.55 10.87 -12.76
CA SER A 29 3.68 10.18 -11.81
C SER A 29 4.47 9.64 -10.64
N ILE A 30 3.84 9.47 -9.49
CA ILE A 30 4.48 8.92 -8.28
C ILE A 30 3.64 7.73 -7.79
N PHE A 31 4.30 6.59 -7.62
CA PHE A 31 3.72 5.38 -7.05
C PHE A 31 4.30 5.09 -5.67
N LEU A 32 3.51 4.45 -4.83
CA LEU A 32 3.94 4.00 -3.51
C LEU A 32 4.27 2.51 -3.55
N ARG A 33 5.45 2.14 -3.07
CA ARG A 33 5.91 0.75 -2.95
C ARG A 33 5.94 0.33 -1.47
N PRO A 34 5.12 -0.65 -1.06
CA PRO A 34 5.16 -1.24 0.27
C PRO A 34 6.22 -2.34 0.32
N ILE A 35 7.29 -2.10 1.05
CA ILE A 35 8.29 -3.11 1.39
C ILE A 35 7.92 -3.68 2.76
N ILE A 36 7.51 -4.95 2.81
CA ILE A 36 7.18 -5.66 4.05
C ILE A 36 8.20 -6.77 4.24
N ASP A 37 8.91 -6.76 5.37
CA ASP A 37 9.98 -7.71 5.68
C ASP A 37 10.98 -7.85 4.53
N GLU A 38 11.46 -6.70 4.04
CA GLU A 38 12.44 -6.58 2.95
C GLU A 38 11.93 -7.02 1.56
N GLN A 39 10.66 -7.38 1.44
CA GLN A 39 10.04 -7.79 0.18
C GLN A 39 9.06 -6.73 -0.34
N ASP A 40 9.19 -6.37 -1.62
CA ASP A 40 8.15 -5.61 -2.30
C ASP A 40 6.98 -6.55 -2.63
N ILE A 41 5.90 -6.42 -1.87
CA ILE A 41 4.74 -7.31 -2.01
C ILE A 41 3.99 -7.08 -3.33
N LEU A 42 4.18 -5.93 -4.00
CA LEU A 42 3.56 -5.66 -5.31
C LEU A 42 4.20 -6.49 -6.45
N ASN A 43 5.33 -7.13 -6.18
CA ASN A 43 5.96 -8.05 -7.13
C ASN A 43 5.40 -9.48 -7.08
N TYR A 44 4.55 -9.81 -6.10
CA TYR A 44 3.92 -11.13 -6.09
C TYR A 44 2.81 -11.19 -7.15
N GLU A 45 2.62 -12.37 -7.73
CA GLU A 45 1.66 -12.62 -8.81
C GLU A 45 0.25 -12.11 -8.47
N GLU A 46 -0.21 -12.35 -7.24
CA GLU A 46 -1.50 -11.87 -6.71
C GLU A 46 -1.68 -10.34 -6.65
N PHE A 47 -0.58 -9.57 -6.66
CA PHE A 47 -0.56 -8.11 -6.55
C PHE A 47 -0.03 -7.43 -7.82
N LEU A 48 0.24 -8.16 -8.90
CA LEU A 48 0.63 -7.54 -10.17
C LEU A 48 -0.45 -6.57 -10.66
N GLY A 49 -0.02 -5.40 -11.16
CA GLY A 49 -0.94 -4.35 -11.60
C GLY A 49 -1.57 -3.50 -10.48
N SER A 50 -1.27 -3.82 -9.21
CA SER A 50 -1.83 -3.09 -8.07
C SER A 50 -1.08 -1.81 -7.76
N VAL A 51 -1.82 -0.83 -7.25
CA VAL A 51 -1.29 0.40 -6.68
C VAL A 51 -1.80 0.59 -5.26
N ILE A 52 -1.05 1.33 -4.45
CA ILE A 52 -1.43 1.65 -3.08
C ILE A 52 -2.13 3.00 -3.00
N VAL A 53 -3.25 3.05 -2.29
CA VAL A 53 -4.00 4.28 -2.06
C VAL A 53 -3.54 4.94 -0.76
N LEU A 54 -2.67 5.96 -0.89
CA LEU A 54 -2.04 6.63 0.25
C LEU A 54 -3.05 7.20 1.27
N ASN A 55 -4.18 7.77 0.80
CA ASN A 55 -5.17 8.32 1.72
C ASN A 55 -5.82 7.23 2.61
N GLN A 56 -5.99 6.00 2.09
CA GLN A 56 -6.55 4.87 2.83
C GLN A 56 -5.56 4.38 3.89
N LEU A 57 -4.25 4.33 3.58
CA LEU A 57 -3.21 4.06 4.57
C LEU A 57 -3.22 5.09 5.72
N VAL A 58 -3.37 6.37 5.38
CA VAL A 58 -3.42 7.45 6.38
C VAL A 58 -4.68 7.33 7.23
N GLN A 59 -5.84 7.03 6.63
CA GLN A 59 -7.07 6.84 7.41
C GLN A 59 -6.98 5.62 8.34
N SER A 60 -6.28 4.56 7.92
CA SER A 60 -6.11 3.36 8.72
C SER A 60 -5.24 3.54 9.97
N THR A 61 -4.45 4.63 10.08
CA THR A 61 -3.73 4.93 11.32
C THR A 61 -4.65 5.36 12.46
N ASN A 62 -5.84 5.86 12.11
CA ASN A 62 -6.72 6.50 13.08
C ASN A 62 -7.64 5.48 13.76
N ASN A 63 -8.28 4.63 12.97
CA ASN A 63 -9.30 3.69 13.44
C ASN A 63 -9.11 2.29 12.85
N SER A 64 -9.69 1.29 13.52
CA SER A 64 -9.94 -0.02 12.92
C SER A 64 -11.06 0.10 11.89
N GLY A 65 -11.04 -0.74 10.85
CA GLY A 65 -12.05 -0.69 9.80
C GLY A 65 -11.60 -1.39 8.51
N LYS A 66 -12.41 -1.26 7.47
CA LYS A 66 -12.10 -1.79 6.14
C LYS A 66 -11.62 -0.67 5.23
N TYR A 67 -10.46 -0.84 4.61
CA TYR A 67 -9.78 0.20 3.82
C TYR A 67 -9.40 -0.31 2.44
N LEU A 68 -9.59 0.52 1.41
CA LEU A 68 -9.16 0.21 0.04
C LEU A 68 -7.66 0.52 -0.11
N ILE A 69 -6.81 -0.23 0.59
CA ILE A 69 -5.36 0.02 0.58
C ILE A 69 -4.76 -0.30 -0.78
N PHE A 70 -5.27 -1.33 -1.46
CA PHE A 70 -4.84 -1.76 -2.79
C PHE A 70 -5.97 -1.49 -3.80
N THR A 71 -5.60 -1.08 -5.02
CA THR A 71 -6.53 -0.93 -6.16
C THR A 71 -5.81 -1.17 -7.48
N CYS A 72 -6.53 -1.23 -8.61
CA CYS A 72 -5.90 -1.29 -9.94
C CYS A 72 -5.19 0.02 -10.27
N ALA A 73 -4.19 -0.06 -11.15
CA ALA A 73 -3.59 1.11 -11.78
C ALA A 73 -4.63 2.02 -12.48
N CYS A 74 -5.76 1.47 -12.90
CA CYS A 74 -6.88 2.17 -13.51
C CYS A 74 -7.64 3.13 -12.57
N GLY A 75 -7.44 3.00 -11.24
CA GLY A 75 -8.07 3.85 -10.23
C GLY A 75 -9.57 3.59 -10.00
N ILE A 76 -10.17 2.63 -10.69
CA ILE A 76 -11.57 2.24 -10.51
C ILE A 76 -11.62 1.12 -9.46
N ALA A 77 -12.14 1.46 -8.28
CA ALA A 77 -12.20 0.55 -7.13
C ALA A 77 -13.01 -0.74 -7.42
N ASP A 78 -14.04 -0.65 -8.27
CA ASP A 78 -14.99 -1.73 -8.52
C ASP A 78 -14.60 -2.67 -9.68
N ASP A 79 -13.64 -2.29 -10.53
CA ASP A 79 -13.34 -3.04 -11.77
C ASP A 79 -12.34 -4.19 -11.60
N SER A 80 -11.76 -4.38 -10.41
CA SER A 80 -10.69 -5.38 -10.20
C SER A 80 -10.87 -6.29 -8.99
N GLY A 81 -12.05 -6.28 -8.36
CA GLY A 81 -12.39 -7.21 -7.29
C GLY A 81 -11.42 -7.16 -6.10
N TRP A 82 -10.89 -5.97 -5.76
CA TRP A 82 -10.05 -5.81 -4.59
C TRP A 82 -10.91 -5.90 -3.32
N GLU A 83 -10.67 -6.91 -2.51
CA GLU A 83 -11.24 -6.95 -1.17
C GLU A 83 -10.61 -5.85 -0.31
N LEU A 84 -11.45 -5.20 0.50
CA LEU A 84 -10.98 -4.20 1.45
C LEU A 84 -10.07 -4.87 2.49
N VAL A 85 -8.98 -4.19 2.83
CA VAL A 85 -8.10 -4.61 3.93
C VAL A 85 -8.79 -4.34 5.24
N ASN A 86 -9.04 -5.41 6.01
CA ASN A 86 -9.53 -5.28 7.37
C ASN A 86 -8.37 -4.93 8.29
N VAL A 87 -8.39 -3.71 8.81
CA VAL A 87 -7.41 -3.16 9.72
C VAL A 87 -7.93 -3.25 11.14
N THR A 88 -7.18 -3.92 12.01
CA THR A 88 -7.43 -3.95 13.46
C THR A 88 -6.29 -3.22 14.16
N LYS A 89 -6.62 -2.19 14.92
CA LYS A 89 -5.66 -1.39 15.68
C LYS A 89 -5.75 -1.72 17.17
N THR A 90 -4.60 -1.85 17.82
CA THR A 90 -4.42 -1.89 19.28
C THR A 90 -3.64 -0.66 19.74
N GLU A 91 -3.31 -0.57 21.03
CA GLU A 91 -2.50 0.54 21.56
C GLU A 91 -1.10 0.62 20.93
N ASP A 92 -0.51 -0.54 20.63
CA ASP A 92 0.89 -0.70 20.22
C ASP A 92 1.06 -1.26 18.80
N SER A 93 -0.01 -1.77 18.18
CA SER A 93 0.09 -2.48 16.91
C SER A 93 -1.07 -2.26 15.96
N LEU A 94 -0.83 -2.56 14.69
CA LEU A 94 -1.80 -2.48 13.62
C LEU A 94 -1.73 -3.76 12.79
N PHE A 95 -2.88 -4.40 12.60
CA PHE A 95 -3.01 -5.65 11.88
C PHE A 95 -3.74 -5.43 10.56
N TRP A 96 -3.19 -5.94 9.46
CA TRP A 96 -3.89 -6.08 8.19
C TRP A 96 -4.34 -7.52 8.01
N LYS A 97 -5.58 -7.70 7.56
CA LYS A 97 -6.10 -9.01 7.13
C LYS A 97 -6.99 -8.86 5.91
N PHE A 98 -6.74 -9.64 4.87
CA PHE A 98 -7.52 -9.64 3.63
C PHE A 98 -7.30 -10.91 2.81
N THR A 99 -8.15 -11.14 1.81
CA THR A 99 -8.01 -12.26 0.88
C THR A 99 -7.74 -11.73 -0.53
N ARG A 100 -6.86 -12.40 -1.26
CA ARG A 100 -6.63 -12.16 -2.70
C ARG A 100 -6.35 -13.49 -3.36
N ASN A 101 -7.02 -13.78 -4.48
CA ASN A 101 -6.89 -15.04 -5.23
C ASN A 101 -6.99 -16.29 -4.33
N ASN A 102 -8.00 -16.35 -3.46
CA ASN A 102 -8.23 -17.41 -2.46
C ASN A 102 -7.11 -17.61 -1.42
N ARG A 103 -6.15 -16.71 -1.35
CA ARG A 103 -5.08 -16.71 -0.34
C ARG A 103 -5.31 -15.61 0.68
N GLN A 104 -5.21 -15.97 1.95
CA GLN A 104 -5.34 -15.02 3.05
C GLN A 104 -3.96 -14.41 3.37
N TYR A 105 -3.92 -13.08 3.48
CA TYR A 105 -2.76 -12.32 3.93
C TYR A 105 -3.04 -11.76 5.32
N SER A 106 -2.01 -11.82 6.17
CA SER A 106 -2.05 -11.28 7.51
C SER A 106 -0.70 -10.62 7.81
N TYR A 107 -0.71 -9.33 8.13
CA TYR A 107 0.48 -8.59 8.54
C TYR A 107 0.21 -7.90 9.88
N LYS A 108 1.19 -7.89 10.78
CA LYS A 108 1.15 -7.17 12.04
C LYS A 108 2.31 -6.19 12.06
N PHE A 109 2.04 -4.91 12.23
CA PHE A 109 3.05 -3.87 12.33
C PHE A 109 3.07 -3.29 13.74
N GLU A 110 4.23 -2.81 14.18
CA GLU A 110 4.27 -1.86 15.29
C GLU A 110 3.61 -0.55 14.87
N LEU A 111 2.69 -0.04 15.70
CA LEU A 111 1.89 1.12 15.34
C LEU A 111 2.75 2.38 15.17
N SER A 112 3.78 2.54 16.02
CA SER A 112 4.70 3.68 15.98
C SER A 112 5.45 3.72 14.63
N GLU A 113 6.06 2.59 14.26
CA GLU A 113 6.83 2.45 13.02
C GLU A 113 5.95 2.63 11.78
N TYR A 114 4.74 2.05 11.79
CA TYR A 114 3.77 2.20 10.71
C TYR A 114 3.39 3.66 10.47
N ILE A 115 3.09 4.39 11.55
CA ILE A 115 2.76 5.82 11.49
C ILE A 115 3.94 6.63 10.99
N ASP A 116 5.16 6.33 11.44
CA ASP A 116 6.36 7.05 11.06
C ASP A 116 6.69 6.89 9.57
N GLN A 117 6.49 5.69 9.00
CA GLN A 117 6.61 5.48 7.55
C GLN A 117 5.61 6.34 6.76
N ILE A 118 4.35 6.40 7.21
CA ILE A 118 3.33 7.23 6.54
C ILE A 118 3.68 8.71 6.61
N LYS A 119 4.10 9.21 7.78
CA LYS A 119 4.55 10.60 7.94
C LYS A 119 5.74 10.93 7.05
N LEU A 120 6.71 10.00 6.96
CA LEU A 120 7.89 10.16 6.11
C LEU A 120 7.50 10.29 4.63
N ILE A 121 6.57 9.46 4.16
CA ILE A 121 6.04 9.54 2.80
C ILE A 121 5.27 10.84 2.56
N GLN A 122 4.39 11.25 3.46
CA GLN A 122 3.67 12.53 3.33
C GLN A 122 4.63 13.72 3.24
N LYS A 123 5.73 13.70 4.01
CA LYS A 123 6.76 14.75 3.97
C LYS A 123 7.53 14.74 2.65
N LYS A 124 7.83 13.56 2.09
CA LYS A 124 8.49 13.43 0.78
C LYS A 124 7.57 13.89 -0.35
N ASN A 125 6.30 13.50 -0.33
CA ASN A 125 5.33 13.85 -1.36
C ASN A 125 5.03 15.35 -1.44
N ARG A 126 5.11 16.08 -0.31
CA ARG A 126 4.96 17.56 -0.30
C ARG A 126 6.16 18.33 -0.86
N LYS A 127 7.30 17.66 -1.05
CA LYS A 127 8.55 18.26 -1.52
C LYS A 127 8.84 17.96 -3.00
N LEU A 128 8.04 17.09 -3.60
CA LEU A 128 8.04 16.78 -5.03
C LEU A 128 7.03 17.70 -5.72
#